data_AF-A0AAW1K712-F1
#
_entry.id   AF-A0AAW1K712-F1
#
_cell.length_a   1.000
_cell.length_b   1.000
_cell.length_c   1.000
_cell.angle_alpha   90.00
_cell.angle_beta   90.00
_cell.angle_gamma   90.00
#
_symmetry.space_group_name_H-M   'P 1'
#
loop_
_entity.id
_entity.type
_entity.pdbx_description
1 polymer ?
#
loop_
_entity_poly.entity_id
_entity_poly.type
_entity_poly.pdbx_seq_one_letter_code
_entity_poly.pdbx_strand_id
1 'polypeptide(L)'
;MEVPPPLETLLKVGATVTGGMVALSAVTSVTVKVVQSATEAKRKSLAKPCEACRAKGFYICILCKGNGSIRWSPLYDPIHINPCQCPTCDGHRVQRCLNCLGKGYF
;
A
#
# COMPACT_ATOMS: atom_id res chain seq x y z
N MET A 1 1.67 3.96 -50.28
CA MET A 1 2.14 5.26 -49.76
C MET A 1 3.62 5.08 -49.50
N GLU A 2 4.48 5.67 -50.32
CA GLU A 2 5.93 5.64 -50.10
C GLU A 2 6.23 6.69 -49.03
N VAL A 3 6.78 6.26 -47.89
CA VAL A 3 7.15 7.18 -46.80
C VAL A 3 8.44 7.90 -47.22
N PRO A 4 8.50 9.24 -47.22
CA PRO A 4 9.70 9.94 -47.63
C PRO A 4 10.85 9.64 -46.65
N PRO A 5 12.09 9.47 -47.14
CA PRO A 5 13.26 9.13 -46.31
C PRO A 5 13.50 10.03 -45.07
N PRO A 6 13.21 11.36 -45.07
CA PRO A 6 13.32 12.18 -43.86
C PRO A 6 12.28 11.82 -42.79
N LEU A 7 11.09 11.33 -43.18
CA LEU A 7 10.05 10.94 -42.23
C LEU A 7 10.40 9.60 -41.58
N GLU A 8 10.99 8.65 -42.34
CA GLU A 8 11.46 7.37 -41.80
C GLU A 8 12.58 7.55 -40.77
N THR A 9 13.53 8.46 -41.04
CA THR A 9 14.63 8.78 -40.12
C THR A 9 14.12 9.44 -38.84
N LEU A 10 13.20 10.40 -38.94
CA LEU A 10 12.54 10.99 -37.78
C LEU A 10 11.81 9.96 -36.92
N LEU A 11 11.14 8.99 -37.55
CA LEU A 11 10.38 7.94 -36.85
C LEU A 11 11.31 6.98 -36.09
N LYS A 12 12.44 6.59 -36.70
CA LYS A 12 13.48 5.76 -36.04
C LYS A 12 14.13 6.50 -34.87
N VAL A 13 14.46 7.77 -35.03
CA VAL A 13 15.04 8.59 -33.94
C VAL A 13 14.01 8.78 -32.82
N GLY A 14 12.76 9.12 -33.15
CA GLY A 14 11.69 9.24 -32.18
C GLY A 14 11.44 7.94 -31.40
N ALA A 15 11.41 6.81 -32.10
CA ALA A 15 11.24 5.50 -31.49
C ALA A 15 12.40 5.12 -30.55
N THR A 16 13.65 5.39 -30.96
CA THR A 16 14.83 5.08 -30.14
C THR A 16 14.92 5.95 -28.88
N VAL A 17 14.66 7.26 -28.99
CA VAL A 17 14.64 8.17 -27.83
C VAL A 17 13.51 7.79 -26.87
N THR A 18 12.31 7.58 -27.39
CA THR A 18 11.14 7.24 -26.56
C THR A 18 11.33 5.87 -25.90
N GLY A 19 11.79 4.88 -26.65
CA GLY A 19 12.11 3.55 -26.14
C GLY A 19 13.18 3.57 -25.06
N GLY A 20 14.24 4.37 -25.25
CA GLY A 20 15.29 4.56 -24.26
C GLY A 20 14.77 5.18 -22.95
N MET A 21 13.92 6.20 -23.04
CA MET A 21 13.36 6.86 -21.86
C MET A 21 12.43 5.94 -21.06
N VAL A 22 11.62 5.12 -21.74
CA VAL A 22 10.77 4.12 -21.10
C VAL A 22 11.61 3.04 -20.42
N ALA A 23 12.65 2.54 -21.09
CA ALA A 23 13.55 1.54 -20.53
C ALA A 23 14.26 2.05 -19.27
N LEU A 24 14.81 3.27 -19.31
CA LEU A 24 15.45 3.92 -18.16
C LEU A 24 14.48 4.10 -16.98
N SER A 25 13.24 4.53 -17.26
CA SER A 25 12.22 4.72 -16.23
C SER A 25 11.82 3.40 -15.55
N ALA A 26 11.69 2.33 -16.34
CA ALA A 26 11.39 1.00 -15.84
C ALA A 26 12.54 0.47 -14.96
N VAL A 27 13.79 0.56 -15.45
CA VAL A 27 14.97 0.13 -14.71
C VAL A 27 15.10 0.89 -13.38
N THR A 28 14.93 2.21 -13.41
CA THR A 28 15.01 3.06 -12.20
C THR A 28 13.92 2.71 -11.18
N SER A 29 12.70 2.42 -11.64
CA SER A 29 11.60 2.03 -10.76
C SER A 29 11.87 0.69 -10.06
N VAL A 30 12.47 -0.27 -10.79
CA VAL A 30 12.83 -1.57 -10.23
C VAL A 30 13.98 -1.43 -9.24
N THR A 31 15.04 -0.68 -9.56
CA THR A 31 16.18 -0.49 -8.66
C THR A 31 15.78 0.19 -7.37
N VAL A 32 14.94 1.22 -7.41
CA VAL A 32 14.42 1.89 -6.20
C VAL A 32 13.65 0.92 -5.31
N LYS A 33 12.76 0.09 -5.88
CA LYS A 33 12.02 -0.91 -5.10
C LYS A 33 12.94 -1.95 -4.47
N VAL A 34 13.97 -2.40 -5.18
CA VAL A 34 14.96 -3.35 -4.64
C VAL A 34 15.73 -2.73 -3.48
N VAL A 35 16.20 -1.49 -3.61
CA VAL A 35 16.91 -0.78 -2.53
C VAL A 35 15.97 -0.56 -1.34
N GLN A 36 14.73 -0.14 -1.56
CA GLN A 36 13.72 0.01 -0.49
C GLN A 36 13.47 -1.31 0.24
N SER A 37 13.31 -2.41 -0.49
CA SER A 37 13.11 -3.73 0.12
C SER A 37 14.33 -4.19 0.93
N ALA A 38 15.54 -4.02 0.39
CA ALA A 38 16.77 -4.39 1.08
C ALA A 38 17.00 -3.56 2.35
N THR A 39 16.76 -2.24 2.27
CA THR A 39 16.86 -1.34 3.42
C THR A 39 15.80 -1.65 4.48
N GLU A 40 14.57 -1.98 4.08
CA GLU A 40 13.51 -2.39 5.00
C GLU A 40 13.81 -3.73 5.68
N ALA A 41 14.35 -4.72 4.94
CA ALA A 41 14.78 -6.00 5.49
C ALA A 41 15.91 -5.82 6.51
N LYS A 42 16.92 -5.00 6.20
CA LYS A 42 17.99 -4.65 7.15
C LYS A 42 17.45 -3.93 8.38
N ARG A 43 16.58 -2.93 8.19
CA ARG A 43 15.95 -2.21 9.30
C ARG A 43 15.19 -3.18 10.21
N LYS A 44 14.35 -4.07 9.65
CA LYS A 44 13.61 -5.08 10.40
C LYS A 44 14.53 -6.01 11.20
N SER A 45 15.70 -6.36 10.67
CA SER A 45 16.66 -7.22 11.37
C SER A 45 17.35 -6.57 12.57
N LEU A 46 17.49 -5.24 12.56
CA LEU A 46 18.15 -4.47 13.62
C LEU A 46 17.16 -3.81 14.58
N ALA A 47 15.93 -3.62 14.14
CA ALA A 47 14.91 -2.92 14.88
C ALA A 47 14.39 -3.73 16.08
N LYS A 48 14.00 -3.00 17.13
CA LYS A 48 13.32 -3.60 18.27
C LYS A 48 11.90 -4.01 17.87
N PRO A 49 11.45 -5.23 18.18
CA PRO A 49 10.08 -5.65 17.89
C PRO A 49 9.09 -4.82 18.69
N CYS A 50 7.95 -4.49 18.08
CA CYS A 50 6.88 -3.77 18.78
C CYS A 50 6.13 -4.74 19.69
N GLU A 51 6.29 -4.57 21.01
CA GLU A 51 5.67 -5.43 22.01
C GLU A 51 4.14 -5.32 22.01
N ALA A 52 3.60 -4.10 21.79
CA ALA A 52 2.16 -3.84 21.79
C ALA A 52 1.37 -4.69 20.78
N CYS A 53 1.98 -5.00 19.63
CA CYS A 53 1.37 -5.90 18.62
C CYS A 53 2.12 -7.23 18.47
N ARG A 54 3.07 -7.53 19.36
CA ARG A 54 3.92 -8.73 19.31
C ARG A 54 4.54 -8.95 17.93
N ALA A 55 5.13 -7.87 17.39
CA ALA A 55 5.73 -7.81 16.07
C ALA A 55 4.82 -8.11 14.85
N LYS A 56 3.49 -8.20 15.04
CA LYS A 56 2.56 -8.46 13.92
C LYS A 56 2.24 -7.21 13.10
N GLY A 57 2.36 -6.02 13.67
CA GLY A 57 1.97 -4.75 13.05
C GLY A 57 0.45 -4.45 13.10
N PHE A 58 -0.38 -5.45 13.39
CA PHE A 58 -1.83 -5.33 13.43
C PHE A 58 -2.39 -6.08 14.64
N TYR A 59 -3.58 -5.68 15.09
CA TYR A 59 -4.37 -6.40 16.08
C TYR A 59 -5.79 -6.62 15.57
N ILE A 60 -6.52 -7.55 16.18
CA ILE A 60 -7.96 -7.72 15.91
C ILE A 60 -8.64 -6.39 16.23
N CYS A 61 -9.48 -5.89 15.32
CA CYS A 61 -10.12 -4.60 15.51
C CYS A 61 -10.88 -4.57 16.84
N ILE A 62 -10.51 -3.62 17.70
CA ILE A 62 -11.03 -3.54 19.07
C ILE A 62 -12.52 -3.19 19.05
N LEU A 63 -12.95 -2.35 18.09
CA LEU A 63 -14.33 -1.89 17.98
C LEU A 63 -15.30 -3.01 17.59
N CYS A 64 -15.04 -3.72 16.49
CA CYS A 64 -15.94 -4.79 16.01
C CYS A 64 -15.56 -6.18 16.54
N LYS A 65 -14.48 -6.30 17.33
CA LYS A 65 -13.95 -7.57 17.85
C LYS A 65 -13.75 -8.64 16.76
N GLY A 66 -13.39 -8.21 15.55
CA GLY A 66 -13.17 -9.10 14.41
C GLY A 66 -14.42 -9.43 13.58
N ASN A 67 -15.60 -8.91 13.92
CA ASN A 67 -16.84 -9.14 13.18
C ASN A 67 -16.88 -8.40 11.83
N GLY A 68 -16.11 -7.31 11.68
CA GLY A 68 -16.10 -6.46 10.48
C GLY A 68 -17.30 -5.51 10.37
N SER A 69 -18.40 -5.81 11.07
CA SER A 69 -19.54 -4.91 11.24
C SER A 69 -19.80 -4.61 12.72
N ILE A 70 -20.41 -3.45 12.97
CA ILE A 70 -20.90 -3.03 14.28
C ILE A 70 -22.40 -2.80 14.21
N ARG A 71 -23.10 -3.10 15.29
CA ARG A 71 -24.49 -2.68 15.45
C ARG A 71 -24.46 -1.26 16.02
N TRP A 72 -24.89 -0.29 15.23
CA TRP A 72 -24.80 1.11 15.60
C TRP A 72 -26.02 1.88 15.14
N SER A 73 -26.34 2.95 15.86
CA SER A 73 -27.38 3.91 15.49
C SER A 73 -26.94 5.31 15.90
N PRO A 74 -27.19 6.34 15.07
CA PRO A 74 -26.90 7.74 15.42
C PRO A 74 -27.89 8.31 16.43
N LEU A 75 -29.05 7.67 16.61
CA LEU A 75 -30.10 8.13 17.51
C LEU A 75 -29.82 7.66 18.93
N TYR A 76 -30.05 8.54 19.91
CA TYR A 76 -29.93 8.22 21.32
C TYR A 76 -30.93 7.13 21.75
N ASP A 77 -32.16 7.19 21.22
CA ASP A 77 -33.17 6.15 21.36
C ASP A 77 -33.44 5.49 19.99
N PRO A 78 -32.71 4.40 19.67
CA PRO A 78 -32.72 3.86 18.33
C PRO A 78 -33.94 2.98 18.06
N ILE A 79 -34.85 3.47 17.22
CA ILE A 79 -35.97 2.70 16.65
C ILE A 79 -35.45 1.55 15.76
N HIS A 80 -34.26 1.71 15.18
CA HIS A 80 -33.61 0.71 14.34
C HIS A 80 -32.10 0.64 14.62
N ILE A 81 -31.57 -0.58 14.73
CA ILE A 81 -30.14 -0.86 14.89
C ILE A 81 -29.68 -1.70 13.70
N ASN A 82 -29.00 -1.05 12.75
CA ASN A 82 -28.49 -1.69 11.56
C ASN A 82 -27.05 -2.20 11.75
N PRO A 83 -26.70 -3.36 11.16
CA PRO A 83 -25.31 -3.74 11.03
C PRO A 83 -24.64 -2.80 10.02
N CYS A 84 -23.70 -1.99 10.49
CA CYS A 84 -22.90 -1.08 9.67
C CYS A 84 -21.48 -1.63 9.53
N GLN A 85 -20.81 -1.32 8.43
CA GLN A 85 -19.39 -1.62 8.28
C GLN A 85 -18.60 -0.90 9.39
N CYS A 86 -17.64 -1.60 10.01
CA CYS A 86 -16.88 -1.06 11.12
C CYS A 86 -15.98 0.09 10.65
N PRO A 87 -16.14 1.33 11.15
CA PRO A 87 -15.38 2.48 10.66
C PRO A 87 -13.89 2.42 11.04
N THR A 88 -13.53 1.67 12.08
CA THR A 88 -12.15 1.58 12.57
C THR A 88 -11.29 0.64 11.74
N CYS A 89 -11.87 -0.44 11.19
CA CYS A 89 -11.13 -1.39 10.35
C CYS A 89 -11.65 -1.46 8.92
N ASP A 90 -12.60 -0.60 8.55
CA ASP A 90 -13.27 -0.59 7.26
C ASP A 90 -13.76 -2.00 6.83
N GLY A 91 -14.24 -2.79 7.80
CA GLY A 91 -14.66 -4.18 7.58
C GLY A 91 -13.55 -5.22 7.44
N HIS A 92 -12.27 -4.84 7.43
CA HIS A 92 -11.12 -5.77 7.33
C HIS A 92 -10.87 -6.63 8.58
N ARG A 93 -11.64 -6.43 9.66
CA ARG A 93 -11.57 -7.20 10.93
C ARG A 93 -10.28 -7.03 11.74
N VAL A 94 -9.25 -6.42 11.16
CA VAL A 94 -7.97 -6.08 11.80
C VAL A 94 -7.74 -4.57 11.75
N GLN A 95 -7.07 -4.05 12.77
CA GLN A 95 -6.70 -2.65 12.89
C GLN A 95 -5.17 -2.53 12.92
N ARG A 96 -4.65 -1.50 12.26
CA ARG A 96 -3.22 -1.19 12.23
C ARG A 96 -2.75 -0.79 13.62
N CYS A 97 -1.63 -1.36 14.07
CA CYS A 97 -1.03 -0.97 15.33
C CYS A 97 -0.49 0.46 15.23
N LEU A 98 -1.06 1.38 16.01
CA LEU A 98 -0.66 2.79 15.98
C LEU A 98 0.70 3.03 16.64
N ASN A 99 1.18 2.12 17.51
CA ASN A 99 2.51 2.24 18.12
C ASN A 99 3.65 2.05 17.10
N CYS A 100 3.49 1.15 16.13
CA CYS A 100 4.51 0.86 15.11
C CYS A 100 4.03 1.16 13.68
N LEU A 101 2.88 1.83 13.54
CA LEU A 101 2.25 2.23 12.28
C LEU A 101 2.09 1.08 11.26
N GLY A 102 1.92 -0.15 11.74
CA GLY A 102 1.77 -1.33 10.88
C GLY A 102 3.05 -2.09 10.58
N LYS A 103 4.23 -1.60 11.00
CA LYS A 103 5.52 -2.23 10.66
C LYS A 103 5.84 -3.46 11.51
N GLY A 104 5.35 -3.50 12.75
CA GLY A 104 5.69 -4.54 13.73
C GLY A 104 7.02 -4.31 14.45
N TYR A 105 7.74 -3.23 14.16
CA TYR A 105 9.01 -2.86 14.79
C TYR A 105 9.20 -1.34 14.76
N PHE A 106 10.19 -0.80 15.50
CA PHE A 106 10.53 0.63 15.56
C PHE A 106 11.71 0.98 14.65
#